data_AF-A0A1I6DFL9-F1
#
_entry.id   AF-A0A1I6DFL9-F1
#
_cell.length_a   1.000
_cell.length_b   1.000
_cell.length_c   1.000
_cell.angle_alpha   90.00
_cell.angle_beta   90.00
_cell.angle_gamma   90.00
#
_symmetry.space_group_name_H-M   'P 1'
#
loop_
_entity.id
_entity.type
_entity.pdbx_description
1 polymer ?
#
loop_
_entity_poly.entity_id
_entity_poly.type
_entity_poly.pdbx_seq_one_letter_code
_entity_poly.pdbx_strand_id
1 'polypeptide(L)'
;MRAFATAVLALALSGCADLPDPSLPPVKTFTAPPDLRLGAVSNSRVMRDFLDLTFQLESGRPLPVFTRFEGPVTVRLTGHYDGILAADLDRLLARLRDEAGIEISRLRGERAAGQANITIEAISGRQIRNSVRQAACFVAPNVSSFAEYRLAGDDTLDWQALRERRRLAVFVPSDMSPQEARDCLHEELGQALGPLNDLYRLAGSVFNDDNIQSVLTPYDMLLLKVSHDPALESGMTEAEVRAALPAILLRLNPEGGRARDLPAAPIDRAWITAIQSSLNPNLFPAARLRAAREAVSLGRRHGLSRVERGYAAYNLGRVRAGQDPAAALTAFLSANRHYAAAPGTELHRAHVISQIASFALASGDGETARRLVEPAIRIARAHQNAALLATLMLMRAEALELTGEEAEAAALRLDSLGWARYGFGPDRAVRTRVAEIQRLRPPAPDPQDPETIQNADPQDETRTSDQN
;
A
#
# COMPACT_ATOMS: atom_id res chain seq x y z
N MET A 1 -5.87 11.20 1.57
CA MET A 1 -6.64 10.37 0.61
C MET A 1 -6.54 8.91 1.02
N ARG A 2 -7.46 8.35 1.82
CA ARG A 2 -7.23 7.01 2.36
C ARG A 2 -8.45 6.12 2.26
N ALA A 3 -8.48 5.39 1.15
CA ALA A 3 -9.18 4.12 0.98
C ALA A 3 -8.58 3.45 -0.26
N PHE A 4 -7.96 2.29 -0.09
CA PHE A 4 -7.81 1.33 -1.19
C PHE A 4 -9.21 0.83 -1.56
N ALA A 5 -9.94 1.64 -2.30
CA ALA A 5 -11.09 1.16 -3.04
C ALA A 5 -10.54 0.36 -4.22
N THR A 6 -10.20 -0.91 -3.99
CA THR A 6 -10.22 -1.92 -5.06
C THR A 6 -11.56 -1.73 -5.76
N ALA A 7 -11.54 -1.27 -7.01
CA ALA A 7 -12.77 -0.94 -7.71
C ALA A 7 -13.55 -2.24 -7.90
N VAL A 8 -14.64 -2.36 -7.14
CA VAL A 8 -15.62 -3.43 -7.21
C VAL A 8 -16.30 -3.35 -8.57
N LEU A 9 -16.06 -4.34 -9.43
CA LEU A 9 -16.89 -4.56 -10.61
C LEU A 9 -18.09 -5.40 -10.16
N ALA A 10 -19.14 -4.73 -9.69
CA ALA A 10 -20.40 -5.38 -9.35
C ALA A 10 -21.19 -5.68 -10.63
N LEU A 11 -21.18 -6.94 -11.05
CA LEU A 11 -22.21 -7.49 -11.93
C LEU A 11 -23.08 -8.41 -11.09
N ALA A 12 -24.33 -8.00 -10.89
CA ALA A 12 -25.36 -8.79 -10.24
C ALA A 12 -25.95 -9.77 -11.26
N LEU A 13 -26.00 -11.06 -10.92
CA LEU A 13 -27.00 -12.01 -11.42
C LEU A 13 -27.15 -13.16 -10.41
N SER A 14 -28.41 -13.54 -10.20
CA SER A 14 -28.93 -14.48 -9.21
C SER A 14 -28.72 -15.95 -9.61
N GLY A 15 -28.58 -16.84 -8.63
CA GLY A 15 -28.70 -18.29 -8.81
C GLY A 15 -28.06 -19.08 -7.66
N CYS A 16 -28.87 -19.67 -6.79
CA CYS A 16 -28.46 -20.38 -5.57
C CYS A 16 -27.84 -21.76 -5.85
N ALA A 17 -26.84 -22.10 -5.04
CA ALA A 17 -26.67 -23.44 -4.46
C ALA A 17 -25.91 -23.28 -3.12
N ASP A 18 -26.63 -23.35 -2.00
CA ASP A 18 -26.02 -23.42 -0.66
C ASP A 18 -25.49 -24.83 -0.43
N LEU A 19 -24.21 -25.03 -0.71
CA LEU A 19 -23.44 -26.13 -0.13
C LEU A 19 -23.02 -25.74 1.30
N PRO A 20 -22.98 -26.69 2.25
CA PRO A 20 -22.50 -26.43 3.60
C PRO A 20 -21.06 -25.90 3.53
N ASP A 21 -20.89 -24.69 4.05
CA ASP A 21 -19.71 -23.87 3.89
C ASP A 21 -18.53 -24.44 4.71
N PRO A 22 -17.45 -24.95 4.09
CA PRO A 22 -16.26 -25.30 4.85
C PRO A 22 -15.72 -24.04 5.52
N SER A 23 -15.54 -24.09 6.84
CA SER A 23 -14.96 -22.99 7.61
C SER A 23 -13.67 -22.53 6.96
N LEU A 24 -13.52 -21.22 6.70
CA LEU A 24 -12.28 -20.67 6.13
C LEU A 24 -11.08 -21.05 7.01
N PRO A 25 -9.90 -21.33 6.42
CA PRO A 25 -8.72 -21.67 7.20
C PRO A 25 -8.32 -20.52 8.14
N PRO A 26 -7.55 -20.80 9.20
CA PRO A 26 -7.05 -19.77 10.11
C PRO A 26 -6.33 -18.64 9.36
N VAL A 27 -6.46 -17.42 9.89
CA VAL A 27 -5.74 -16.24 9.36
C VAL A 27 -4.22 -16.47 9.42
N LYS A 28 -3.52 -16.12 8.35
CA LYS A 28 -2.05 -16.12 8.29
C LYS A 28 -1.52 -14.74 8.67
N THR A 29 -0.33 -14.69 9.22
CA THR A 29 0.38 -13.44 9.56
C THR A 29 1.81 -13.50 9.07
N PHE A 30 2.43 -12.34 8.87
CA PHE A 30 3.87 -12.27 8.61
C PHE A 30 4.62 -12.35 9.94
N THR A 31 5.58 -13.26 10.04
CA THR A 31 6.38 -13.49 11.25
C THR A 31 7.82 -13.00 11.13
N ALA A 32 8.34 -12.87 9.91
CA ALA A 32 9.65 -12.31 9.59
C ALA A 32 9.53 -10.81 9.25
N PRO A 33 10.61 -10.02 9.30
CA PRO A 33 10.64 -8.69 8.70
C PRO A 33 10.47 -8.76 7.17
N PRO A 34 10.12 -7.63 6.50
CA PRO A 34 10.04 -7.59 5.04
C PRO A 34 11.39 -7.94 4.41
N ASP A 35 11.39 -8.77 3.36
CA ASP A 35 12.60 -9.13 2.62
C ASP A 35 12.92 -8.05 1.59
N LEU A 36 13.30 -6.89 2.10
CA LEU A 36 13.61 -5.70 1.32
C LEU A 36 15.04 -5.27 1.62
N ARG A 37 15.73 -4.77 0.59
CA ARG A 37 17.07 -4.18 0.74
C ARG A 37 17.05 -2.74 0.27
N LEU A 38 17.78 -1.89 0.98
CA LEU A 38 18.06 -0.55 0.48
C LEU A 38 18.96 -0.71 -0.74
N GLY A 39 18.46 -0.34 -1.92
CA GLY A 39 19.29 -0.26 -3.13
C GLY A 39 20.27 0.92 -3.04
N ALA A 40 21.12 1.09 -4.07
CA ALA A 40 21.98 2.26 -4.14
C ALA A 40 21.15 3.54 -4.25
N VAL A 41 21.03 4.29 -3.15
CA VAL A 41 20.34 5.59 -3.12
C VAL A 41 21.34 6.70 -2.84
N SER A 42 21.36 7.72 -3.70
CA SER A 42 22.23 8.89 -3.54
C SER A 42 21.89 9.68 -2.27
N ASN A 43 22.91 10.02 -1.49
CA ASN A 43 22.75 10.85 -0.30
C ASN A 43 22.24 12.26 -0.62
N SER A 44 22.53 12.81 -1.80
CA SER A 44 21.94 14.07 -2.25
C SER A 44 20.42 13.97 -2.39
N ARG A 45 19.92 12.83 -2.84
CA ARG A 45 18.48 12.57 -2.95
C ARG A 45 17.84 12.37 -1.58
N VAL A 46 18.46 11.55 -0.71
CA VAL A 46 17.99 11.34 0.67
C VAL A 46 17.93 12.66 1.41
N MET A 47 18.95 13.50 1.31
CA MET A 47 19.01 14.83 1.92
C MET A 47 17.83 15.72 1.50
N ARG A 48 17.56 15.82 0.18
CA ARG A 48 16.43 16.61 -0.32
C ARG A 48 15.09 16.06 0.16
N ASP A 49 14.90 14.75 0.02
CA ASP A 49 13.64 14.10 0.37
C ASP A 49 13.40 14.20 1.90
N PHE A 50 14.43 14.04 2.73
CA PHE A 50 14.34 14.26 4.18
C PHE A 50 13.88 15.68 4.54
N LEU A 51 14.45 16.70 3.91
CA LEU A 51 14.08 18.10 4.17
C LEU A 51 12.64 18.39 3.73
N ASP A 52 12.25 17.95 2.53
CA ASP A 52 10.88 18.13 2.01
C ASP A 52 9.84 17.39 2.85
N LEU A 53 10.20 16.24 3.44
CA LEU A 53 9.32 15.48 4.33
C LEU A 53 9.23 16.12 5.74
N THR A 54 10.31 16.73 6.21
CA THR A 54 10.45 17.18 7.60
C THR A 54 9.99 18.62 7.81
N PHE A 55 10.18 19.49 6.82
CA PHE A 55 9.95 20.94 6.95
C PHE A 55 8.70 21.44 6.20
N GLN A 56 7.87 20.53 5.67
CA GLN A 56 6.59 20.88 5.06
C GLN A 56 5.49 19.94 5.56
N LEU A 57 4.28 20.47 5.71
CA LEU A 57 3.07 19.67 5.88
C LEU A 57 2.45 19.33 4.52
N GLU A 58 1.57 18.34 4.47
CA GLU A 58 0.81 17.97 3.26
C GLU A 58 0.08 19.18 2.65
N SER A 59 -0.44 20.05 3.52
CA SER A 59 -1.08 21.33 3.15
C SER A 59 -0.15 22.31 2.41
N GLY A 60 1.16 22.10 2.45
CA GLY A 60 2.20 23.00 1.93
C GLY A 60 2.65 24.08 2.91
N ARG A 61 2.07 24.11 4.12
CA ARG A 61 2.55 25.00 5.18
C ARG A 61 3.94 24.55 5.65
N PRO A 62 4.92 25.46 5.78
CA PRO A 62 6.24 25.10 6.28
C PRO A 62 6.19 24.83 7.78
N LEU A 63 7.05 23.93 8.25
CA LEU A 63 7.35 23.76 9.67
C LEU A 63 8.58 24.62 9.98
N PRO A 64 8.54 25.52 10.98
CA PRO A 64 9.62 26.49 11.20
C PRO A 64 10.89 25.84 11.78
N VAL A 65 10.74 24.72 12.47
CA VAL A 65 11.82 24.01 13.16
C VAL A 65 11.63 22.50 13.07
N PHE A 66 12.74 21.78 13.17
CA PHE A 66 12.79 20.35 13.37
C PHE A 66 12.20 19.98 14.74
N THR A 67 11.44 18.90 14.81
CA THR A 67 10.92 18.37 16.07
C THR A 67 10.99 16.85 16.09
N ARG A 68 11.43 16.29 17.21
CA ARG A 68 11.45 14.86 17.51
C ARG A 68 11.19 14.62 18.99
N PHE A 69 11.17 13.36 19.41
CA PHE A 69 11.32 13.02 20.82
C PHE A 69 12.81 13.04 21.18
N GLU A 70 13.19 13.79 22.24
CA GLU A 70 14.60 13.92 22.67
C GLU A 70 15.09 12.78 23.57
N GLY A 71 14.22 11.86 23.98
CA GLY A 71 14.57 10.74 24.83
C GLY A 71 13.88 9.44 24.41
N PRO A 72 14.00 8.38 25.23
CA PRO A 72 13.36 7.09 24.96
C PRO A 72 11.86 7.26 24.75
N VAL A 73 11.34 6.62 23.70
CA VAL A 73 9.94 6.72 23.30
C VAL A 73 9.15 5.58 23.93
N THR A 74 8.10 5.93 24.67
CA THR A 74 7.14 4.96 25.22
C THR A 74 5.84 4.97 24.42
N VAL A 75 5.35 3.77 24.09
CA VAL A 75 4.13 3.56 23.32
C VAL A 75 3.10 2.81 24.15
N ARG A 76 1.85 3.25 24.13
CA ARG A 76 0.72 2.54 24.74
C ARG A 76 -0.34 2.23 23.69
N LEU A 77 -0.97 1.06 23.78
CA LEU A 77 -2.11 0.66 22.93
C LEU A 77 -3.39 0.61 23.78
N THR A 78 -4.41 1.36 23.38
CA THR A 78 -5.72 1.47 24.05
C THR A 78 -6.87 1.26 23.05
N GLY A 79 -8.11 1.28 23.56
CA GLY A 79 -9.32 1.09 22.73
C GLY A 79 -9.68 -0.38 22.53
N HIS A 80 -10.53 -0.64 21.54
CA HIS A 80 -10.95 -2.00 21.19
C HIS A 80 -10.06 -2.54 20.07
N TYR A 81 -9.21 -3.52 20.37
CA TYR A 81 -8.29 -4.13 19.42
C TYR A 81 -8.19 -5.64 19.62
N ASP A 82 -7.75 -6.35 18.59
CA ASP A 82 -7.53 -7.79 18.61
C ASP A 82 -6.06 -8.17 18.89
N GLY A 83 -5.80 -9.46 19.06
CA GLY A 83 -4.43 -9.97 19.27
C GLY A 83 -3.51 -9.78 18.06
N ILE A 84 -4.06 -9.63 16.85
CA ILE A 84 -3.28 -9.47 15.62
C ILE A 84 -2.67 -8.08 15.59
N LEU A 85 -3.46 -7.03 15.83
CA LEU A 85 -2.98 -5.66 15.90
C LEU A 85 -1.92 -5.50 16.99
N ALA A 86 -2.15 -6.10 18.16
CA ALA A 86 -1.18 -6.08 19.25
C ALA A 86 0.16 -6.72 18.85
N ALA A 87 0.13 -7.85 18.14
CA ALA A 87 1.32 -8.54 17.67
C ALA A 87 2.02 -7.80 16.51
N ASP A 88 1.26 -7.17 15.61
CA ASP A 88 1.80 -6.33 14.54
C ASP A 88 2.51 -5.09 15.09
N LEU A 89 1.94 -4.45 16.12
CA LEU A 89 2.61 -3.37 16.83
C LEU A 89 3.93 -3.87 17.45
N ASP A 90 3.93 -5.01 18.13
CA ASP A 90 5.16 -5.53 18.76
C ASP A 90 6.27 -5.82 17.73
N ARG A 91 5.90 -6.35 16.56
CA ARG A 91 6.83 -6.56 15.44
C ARG A 91 7.36 -5.23 14.91
N LEU A 92 6.51 -4.23 14.71
CA LEU A 92 6.91 -2.90 14.27
C LEU A 92 7.89 -2.26 15.27
N LEU A 93 7.58 -2.31 16.56
CA LEU A 93 8.47 -1.77 17.60
C LEU A 93 9.82 -2.50 17.66
N ALA A 94 9.84 -3.82 17.43
CA ALA A 94 11.10 -4.55 17.30
C ALA A 94 11.91 -4.07 16.09
N ARG A 95 11.29 -3.92 14.92
CA ARG A 95 11.94 -3.39 13.72
C ARG A 95 12.46 -1.97 13.92
N LEU A 96 11.72 -1.08 14.57
CA LEU A 96 12.18 0.29 14.83
C LEU A 96 13.44 0.31 15.74
N ARG A 97 13.52 -0.58 16.72
CA ARG A 97 14.73 -0.76 17.53
C ARG A 97 15.88 -1.33 16.71
N ASP A 98 15.65 -2.45 16.03
CA ASP A 98 16.70 -3.25 15.42
C ASP A 98 17.20 -2.65 14.09
N GLU A 99 16.28 -2.12 13.29
CA GLU A 99 16.59 -1.56 11.97
C GLU A 99 16.88 -0.07 12.02
N ALA A 100 16.18 0.73 12.85
CA ALA A 100 16.34 2.20 12.91
C ALA A 100 17.09 2.71 14.16
N GLY A 101 17.41 1.86 15.13
CA GLY A 101 18.15 2.26 16.33
C GLY A 101 17.39 3.17 17.28
N ILE A 102 16.05 3.22 17.17
CA ILE A 102 15.23 4.08 18.02
C ILE A 102 14.98 3.36 19.35
N GLU A 103 15.29 4.03 20.47
CA GLU A 103 14.93 3.54 21.81
C GLU A 103 13.43 3.65 22.03
N ILE A 104 12.68 2.63 21.59
CA ILE A 104 11.21 2.62 21.66
C ILE A 104 10.69 1.37 22.37
N SER A 105 9.75 1.54 23.30
CA SER A 105 9.20 0.43 24.08
C SER A 105 7.70 0.55 24.33
N ARG A 106 7.01 -0.60 24.39
CA ARG A 106 5.58 -0.66 24.70
C ARG A 106 5.36 -0.75 26.20
N LEU A 107 4.52 0.12 26.75
CA LEU A 107 4.05 0.03 28.13
C LEU A 107 3.02 -1.10 28.27
N ARG A 108 3.19 -1.96 29.27
CA ARG A 108 2.33 -3.12 29.57
C ARG A 108 2.09 -3.25 31.07
N GLY A 109 1.04 -3.99 31.44
CA GLY A 109 0.71 -4.28 32.84
C GLY A 109 0.51 -3.00 33.65
N GLU A 110 1.03 -2.95 34.87
CA GLU A 110 0.94 -1.79 35.76
C GLU A 110 1.54 -0.52 35.16
N ARG A 111 2.58 -0.64 34.31
CA ARG A 111 3.20 0.51 33.63
C ARG A 111 2.29 1.14 32.57
N ALA A 112 1.26 0.43 32.09
CA ALA A 112 0.32 0.97 31.11
C ALA A 112 -0.54 2.12 31.69
N ALA A 113 -0.66 2.20 33.02
CA ALA A 113 -1.32 3.31 33.71
C ALA A 113 -0.50 4.61 33.71
N GLY A 114 0.80 4.54 33.41
CA GLY A 114 1.68 5.70 33.29
C GLY A 114 1.42 6.53 32.02
N GLN A 115 2.04 7.71 31.95
CA GLN A 115 1.99 8.56 30.76
C GLN A 115 2.94 8.01 29.68
N ALA A 116 2.41 7.79 28.48
CA ALA A 116 3.19 7.39 27.31
C ALA A 116 3.52 8.60 26.43
N ASN A 117 4.63 8.55 25.71
CA ASN A 117 4.96 9.54 24.67
C ASN A 117 3.99 9.45 23.48
N ILE A 118 3.63 8.23 23.09
CA ILE A 118 2.68 7.95 22.01
C ILE A 118 1.57 7.04 22.54
N THR A 119 0.31 7.47 22.42
CA THR A 119 -0.85 6.59 22.65
C THR A 119 -1.48 6.22 21.31
N ILE A 120 -1.42 4.94 20.96
CA ILE A 120 -2.17 4.38 19.84
C ILE A 120 -3.54 3.97 20.39
N GLU A 121 -4.61 4.59 19.90
CA GLU A 121 -5.97 4.28 20.30
C GLU A 121 -6.75 3.69 19.12
N ALA A 122 -7.23 2.45 19.28
CA ALA A 122 -8.10 1.80 18.31
C ALA A 122 -9.54 2.29 18.48
N ILE A 123 -10.05 3.00 17.47
CA ILE A 123 -11.39 3.59 17.43
C ILE A 123 -12.13 3.16 16.15
N SER A 124 -13.45 3.31 16.09
CA SER A 124 -14.18 2.94 14.86
C SER A 124 -13.81 3.84 13.68
N GLY A 125 -13.79 3.30 12.47
CA GLY A 125 -13.60 4.08 11.25
C GLY A 125 -14.67 5.15 11.05
N ARG A 126 -15.87 4.97 11.63
CA ARG A 126 -16.89 6.03 11.69
C ARG A 126 -16.42 7.24 12.52
N GLN A 127 -15.81 7.00 13.68
CA GLN A 127 -15.26 8.09 14.51
C GLN A 127 -14.16 8.84 13.75
N ILE A 128 -13.25 8.12 13.09
CA ILE A 128 -12.18 8.71 12.29
C ILE A 128 -12.74 9.60 11.17
N ARG A 129 -13.64 9.08 10.32
CA ARG A 129 -14.19 9.83 9.18
C ARG A 129 -15.01 11.06 9.59
N ASN A 130 -15.60 11.04 10.77
CA ASN A 130 -16.33 12.19 11.32
C ASN A 130 -15.39 13.29 11.82
N SER A 131 -14.16 12.94 12.22
CA SER A 131 -13.15 13.86 12.72
C SER A 131 -12.24 14.40 11.62
N VAL A 132 -11.68 13.51 10.80
CA VAL A 132 -10.80 13.84 9.68
C VAL A 132 -11.40 13.23 8.42
N ARG A 133 -11.94 14.09 7.55
CA ARG A 133 -12.62 13.64 6.33
C ARG A 133 -11.64 12.83 5.47
N GLN A 134 -12.09 11.67 5.02
CA GLN A 134 -11.34 10.79 4.09
C GLN A 134 -10.02 10.22 4.62
N ALA A 135 -9.79 10.27 5.94
CA ALA A 135 -8.69 9.57 6.61
C ALA A 135 -9.12 8.15 7.01
N ALA A 136 -8.18 7.21 6.91
CA ALA A 136 -8.33 5.85 7.46
C ALA A 136 -7.78 5.78 8.89
N CYS A 137 -6.74 6.56 9.15
CA CYS A 137 -6.06 6.77 10.43
C CYS A 137 -5.44 8.17 10.40
N PHE A 138 -5.00 8.67 11.55
CA PHE A 138 -4.30 9.95 11.66
C PHE A 138 -3.51 10.04 12.97
N VAL A 139 -2.47 10.88 12.95
CA VAL A 139 -1.69 11.28 14.11
C VAL A 139 -2.05 12.72 14.53
N ALA A 140 -2.13 12.95 15.84
CA ALA A 140 -2.42 14.26 16.43
C ALA A 140 -1.41 14.60 17.53
N PRO A 141 -0.92 15.86 17.58
CA PRO A 141 0.03 16.27 18.60
C PRO A 141 -0.69 16.69 19.89
N ASN A 142 0.06 16.71 20.99
CA ASN A 142 -0.34 17.24 22.30
C ASN A 142 -1.58 16.62 22.94
N VAL A 143 -2.04 15.46 22.47
CA VAL A 143 -3.18 14.71 23.03
C VAL A 143 -2.80 13.25 23.28
N SER A 144 -3.54 12.56 24.16
CA SER A 144 -3.31 11.14 24.47
C SER A 144 -4.52 10.25 24.28
N SER A 145 -5.67 10.81 23.87
CA SER A 145 -6.87 10.03 23.58
C SER A 145 -7.80 10.74 22.59
N PHE A 146 -8.77 10.01 22.05
CA PHE A 146 -9.77 10.54 21.14
C PHE A 146 -10.73 11.49 21.88
N ALA A 147 -10.97 11.23 23.16
CA ALA A 147 -11.72 12.13 24.02
C ALA A 147 -11.02 13.49 24.18
N GLU A 148 -9.71 13.49 24.42
CA GLU A 148 -8.91 14.72 24.45
C GLU A 148 -8.88 15.41 23.08
N TYR A 149 -8.65 14.66 22.00
CA TYR A 149 -8.63 15.19 20.64
C TYR A 149 -9.92 15.96 20.30
N ARG A 150 -11.09 15.43 20.68
CA ARG A 150 -12.39 16.06 20.43
C ARG A 150 -12.61 17.37 21.20
N LEU A 151 -11.90 17.56 22.31
CA LEU A 151 -12.01 18.74 23.17
C LEU A 151 -10.88 19.74 22.91
N ALA A 152 -9.81 19.31 22.27
CA ALA A 152 -8.66 20.14 21.95
C ALA A 152 -9.04 21.22 20.92
N GLY A 153 -8.58 22.45 21.16
CA GLY A 153 -8.67 23.53 20.18
C GLY A 153 -7.54 23.43 19.14
N ASP A 154 -7.70 24.17 18.03
CA ASP A 154 -6.75 24.17 16.91
C ASP A 154 -5.31 24.47 17.36
N ASP A 155 -5.11 25.41 18.29
CA ASP A 155 -3.79 25.77 18.83
C ASP A 155 -3.08 24.59 19.51
N THR A 156 -3.84 23.69 20.15
CA THR A 156 -3.27 22.48 20.79
C THR A 156 -2.83 21.47 19.73
N LEU A 157 -3.56 21.39 18.63
CA LEU A 157 -3.35 20.43 17.55
C LEU A 157 -2.41 20.94 16.44
N ASP A 158 -1.88 22.18 16.56
CA ASP A 158 -1.05 22.78 15.53
C ASP A 158 0.39 22.26 15.54
N TRP A 159 0.74 21.50 14.50
CA TRP A 159 2.10 21.01 14.26
C TRP A 159 3.13 22.14 14.09
N GLN A 160 2.76 23.32 13.58
CA GLN A 160 3.69 24.47 13.45
C GLN A 160 4.05 25.11 14.79
N ALA A 161 3.19 24.94 15.80
CA ALA A 161 3.44 25.43 17.15
C ALA A 161 4.40 24.53 17.93
N LEU A 162 4.64 23.30 17.50
CA LEU A 162 5.55 22.40 18.18
C LEU A 162 6.99 22.91 18.16
N ARG A 163 7.67 22.71 19.28
CA ARG A 163 9.11 22.93 19.44
C ARG A 163 9.86 21.65 19.80
N GLU A 164 9.14 20.64 20.27
CA GLU A 164 9.63 19.33 20.67
C GLU A 164 8.42 18.37 20.65
N ARG A 165 8.61 17.10 20.33
CA ARG A 165 7.56 16.09 20.46
C ARG A 165 7.64 15.49 21.85
N ARG A 166 6.56 15.62 22.62
CA ARG A 166 6.45 15.04 23.97
C ARG A 166 5.32 14.05 24.11
N ARG A 167 4.20 14.35 23.46
CA ARG A 167 2.93 13.64 23.62
C ARG A 167 2.16 13.65 22.31
N LEU A 168 1.86 12.47 21.78
CA LEU A 168 1.10 12.29 20.56
C LEU A 168 0.07 11.17 20.71
N ALA A 169 -1.01 11.28 19.93
CA ALA A 169 -1.97 10.20 19.76
C ALA A 169 -1.99 9.74 18.30
N VAL A 170 -2.06 8.43 18.11
CA VAL A 170 -2.24 7.77 16.81
C VAL A 170 -3.60 7.06 16.85
N PHE A 171 -4.47 7.37 15.91
CA PHE A 171 -5.81 6.78 15.85
C PHE A 171 -5.90 5.79 14.72
N VAL A 172 -6.11 4.52 15.07
CA VAL A 172 -6.22 3.40 14.11
C VAL A 172 -7.64 2.83 14.09
N PRO A 173 -8.13 2.37 12.93
CA PRO A 173 -9.47 1.83 12.81
C PRO A 173 -9.56 0.44 13.44
N SER A 174 -10.52 0.24 14.35
CA SER A 174 -10.79 -1.06 15.00
C SER A 174 -11.66 -2.00 14.17
N ASP A 175 -12.22 -1.52 13.07
CA ASP A 175 -13.23 -2.19 12.22
C ASP A 175 -12.78 -2.36 10.77
N MET A 176 -11.46 -2.35 10.53
CA MET A 176 -10.82 -2.62 9.22
C MET A 176 -10.12 -3.99 9.18
N SER A 177 -9.60 -4.37 8.01
CA SER A 177 -8.81 -5.60 7.89
C SER A 177 -7.52 -5.53 8.73
N PRO A 178 -6.97 -6.68 9.17
CA PRO A 178 -5.69 -6.71 9.89
C PRO A 178 -4.56 -6.00 9.14
N GLN A 179 -4.49 -6.16 7.81
CA GLN A 179 -3.52 -5.45 7.00
C GLN A 179 -3.74 -3.94 7.05
N GLU A 180 -4.95 -3.43 6.78
CA GLU A 180 -5.20 -1.97 6.80
C GLU A 180 -4.88 -1.33 8.15
N ALA A 181 -5.22 -2.02 9.26
CA ALA A 181 -4.89 -1.54 10.59
C ALA A 181 -3.37 -1.53 10.83
N ARG A 182 -2.63 -2.53 10.33
CA ARG A 182 -1.16 -2.56 10.37
C ARG A 182 -0.55 -1.48 9.48
N ASP A 183 -1.08 -1.27 8.28
CA ASP A 183 -0.61 -0.23 7.35
C ASP A 183 -0.69 1.15 8.03
N CYS A 184 -1.81 1.40 8.72
CA CYS A 184 -1.99 2.57 9.60
C CYS A 184 -0.97 2.64 10.75
N LEU A 185 -0.62 1.51 11.39
CA LEU A 185 0.44 1.51 12.39
C LEU A 185 1.78 1.96 11.80
N HIS A 186 2.15 1.47 10.62
CA HIS A 186 3.42 1.83 9.98
C HIS A 186 3.47 3.30 9.60
N GLU A 187 2.42 3.79 8.95
CA GLU A 187 2.33 5.19 8.50
C GLU A 187 2.31 6.15 9.69
N GLU A 188 1.35 5.98 10.61
CA GLU A 188 1.12 6.97 11.67
C GLU A 188 2.18 6.92 12.78
N LEU A 189 2.70 5.73 13.12
CA LEU A 189 3.81 5.65 14.07
C LEU A 189 5.10 6.17 13.43
N GLY A 190 5.32 5.89 12.13
CA GLY A 190 6.41 6.48 11.36
C GLY A 190 6.32 8.02 11.39
N GLN A 191 5.15 8.58 11.12
CA GLN A 191 4.92 10.02 11.14
C GLN A 191 5.06 10.63 12.54
N ALA A 192 4.58 9.93 13.58
CA ALA A 192 4.74 10.33 14.98
C ALA A 192 6.21 10.41 15.42
N LEU A 193 7.07 9.55 14.87
CA LEU A 193 8.53 9.57 15.09
C LEU A 193 9.23 10.59 14.16
N GLY A 194 8.66 10.83 12.99
CA GLY A 194 9.09 11.80 11.98
C GLY A 194 9.67 11.12 10.74
N PRO A 195 9.42 11.63 9.52
CA PRO A 195 8.85 12.95 9.17
C PRO A 195 7.30 13.00 9.07
N LEU A 196 6.69 14.17 8.80
CA LEU A 196 5.22 14.39 8.87
C LEU A 196 4.51 14.58 7.51
N ASN A 197 5.27 14.73 6.43
CA ASN A 197 4.72 14.90 5.09
C ASN A 197 4.68 13.58 4.34
N ASP A 198 3.91 13.55 3.26
CA ASP A 198 3.91 12.48 2.27
C ASP A 198 4.20 13.08 0.87
N LEU A 199 4.86 12.31 0.00
CA LEU A 199 5.33 12.77 -1.30
C LEU A 199 5.18 11.68 -2.39
N TYR A 200 4.38 11.96 -3.42
CA TYR A 200 4.13 11.05 -4.56
C TYR A 200 5.35 10.50 -5.31
N ARG A 201 6.53 11.12 -5.17
CA ARG A 201 7.75 10.70 -5.87
C ARG A 201 8.53 9.59 -5.14
N LEU A 202 8.13 9.23 -3.92
CA LEU A 202 8.85 8.30 -3.04
C LEU A 202 8.35 6.85 -3.20
N ALA A 203 8.54 6.24 -4.36
CA ALA A 203 8.03 4.89 -4.65
C ALA A 203 8.36 3.81 -3.59
N GLY A 204 9.53 3.90 -2.97
CA GLY A 204 9.99 2.94 -1.97
C GLY A 204 9.67 3.35 -0.54
N SER A 205 8.67 4.19 -0.28
CA SER A 205 8.39 4.76 1.04
C SER A 205 6.93 4.60 1.42
N VAL A 206 6.66 4.39 2.71
CA VAL A 206 5.32 4.56 3.28
C VAL A 206 4.88 6.03 3.26
N PHE A 207 5.82 6.97 3.27
CA PHE A 207 5.56 8.41 3.16
C PHE A 207 5.27 8.87 1.72
N ASN A 208 4.58 8.02 0.96
CA ASN A 208 4.16 8.29 -0.40
C ASN A 208 2.63 8.29 -0.45
N ASP A 209 2.06 9.38 -0.95
CA ASP A 209 0.62 9.59 -1.11
C ASP A 209 -0.10 8.56 -2.00
N ASP A 210 0.61 7.67 -2.69
CA ASP A 210 0.00 6.55 -3.41
C ASP A 210 -0.45 5.38 -2.51
N ASN A 211 0.02 5.36 -1.25
CA ASN A 211 -0.21 4.34 -0.22
C ASN A 211 0.15 2.90 -0.66
N ILE A 212 1.00 2.71 -1.68
CA ILE A 212 1.29 1.37 -2.20
C ILE A 212 2.12 0.52 -1.21
N GLN A 213 3.01 1.14 -0.43
CA GLN A 213 3.79 0.44 0.59
C GLN A 213 2.95 0.23 1.86
N SER A 214 2.78 -1.02 2.27
CA SER A 214 2.02 -1.42 3.48
C SER A 214 2.87 -1.42 4.77
N VAL A 215 4.20 -1.39 4.64
CA VAL A 215 5.13 -1.54 5.77
C VAL A 215 6.33 -0.63 5.57
N LEU A 216 6.87 -0.08 6.66
CA LEU A 216 8.09 0.74 6.63
C LEU A 216 9.21 -0.01 5.92
N THR A 217 9.77 0.63 4.89
CA THR A 217 10.81 0.06 4.03
C THR A 217 12.21 0.37 4.57
N PRO A 218 13.28 -0.21 4.01
CA PRO A 218 14.64 0.19 4.34
C PRO A 218 14.94 1.68 4.08
N TYR A 219 14.24 2.31 3.12
CA TYR A 219 14.36 3.75 2.88
C TYR A 219 13.73 4.56 4.02
N ASP A 220 12.55 4.15 4.49
CA ASP A 220 11.89 4.78 5.64
C ASP A 220 12.73 4.62 6.92
N MET A 221 13.32 3.43 7.12
CA MET A 221 14.23 3.18 8.25
C MET A 221 15.48 4.07 8.18
N LEU A 222 16.02 4.36 6.99
CA LEU A 222 17.11 5.33 6.84
C LEU A 222 16.67 6.75 7.22
N LEU A 223 15.49 7.19 6.78
CA LEU A 223 14.97 8.51 7.14
C LEU A 223 14.75 8.64 8.65
N LEU A 224 14.19 7.59 9.28
CA LEU A 224 14.01 7.52 10.73
C LEU A 224 15.35 7.55 11.48
N LYS A 225 16.38 6.84 11.01
CA LYS A 225 17.73 6.95 11.60
C LYS A 225 18.28 8.37 11.54
N VAL A 226 18.08 9.05 10.41
CA VAL A 226 18.52 10.44 10.25
C VAL A 226 17.76 11.34 11.22
N SER A 227 16.43 11.20 11.34
CA SER A 227 15.60 11.96 12.30
C SER A 227 16.05 11.78 13.76
N HIS A 228 16.57 10.60 14.10
CA HIS A 228 17.01 10.26 15.45
C HIS A 228 18.53 10.36 15.64
N ASP A 229 19.26 10.94 14.69
CA ASP A 229 20.70 11.11 14.81
C ASP A 229 21.05 12.12 15.93
N PRO A 230 22.08 11.89 16.76
CA PRO A 230 22.47 12.82 17.81
C PRO A 230 22.92 14.20 17.32
N ALA A 231 23.27 14.33 16.03
CA ALA A 231 23.61 15.62 15.44
C ALA A 231 22.39 16.49 15.10
N LEU A 232 21.16 15.97 15.25
CA LEU A 232 19.91 16.72 15.09
C LEU A 232 19.18 16.84 16.43
N GLU A 233 18.69 18.04 16.74
CA GLU A 233 17.94 18.32 17.97
C GLU A 233 16.72 19.17 17.65
N SER A 234 15.64 19.00 18.42
CA SER A 234 14.43 19.79 18.26
C SER A 234 14.72 21.28 18.44
N GLY A 235 14.13 22.11 17.57
CA GLY A 235 14.38 23.55 17.52
C GLY A 235 15.34 23.98 16.40
N MET A 236 16.11 23.06 15.80
CA MET A 236 16.95 23.37 14.64
C MET A 236 16.10 23.84 13.45
N THR A 237 16.54 24.90 12.79
CA THR A 237 15.98 25.40 11.53
C THR A 237 16.30 24.46 10.36
N GLU A 238 15.59 24.62 9.24
CA GLU A 238 15.88 23.86 8.02
C GLU A 238 17.34 24.03 7.56
N ALA A 239 17.90 25.23 7.70
CA ALA A 239 19.29 25.52 7.31
C ALA A 239 20.30 24.78 8.20
N GLU A 240 20.07 24.71 9.51
CA GLU A 240 20.93 23.98 10.44
C GLU A 240 20.88 22.48 10.19
N VAL A 241 19.69 21.91 10.02
CA VAL A 241 19.53 20.49 9.66
C VAL A 241 20.20 20.21 8.31
N ARG A 242 19.95 21.05 7.30
CA ARG A 242 20.58 20.94 5.97
C ARG A 242 22.10 20.90 6.06
N ALA A 243 22.71 21.68 6.95
CA ALA A 243 24.16 21.71 7.16
C ALA A 243 24.70 20.42 7.83
N ALA A 244 23.91 19.78 8.71
CA ALA A 244 24.31 18.55 9.40
C ALA A 244 24.18 17.28 8.53
N LEU A 245 23.20 17.25 7.61
CA LEU A 245 22.86 16.06 6.81
C LEU A 245 24.02 15.41 6.05
N PRO A 246 24.96 16.13 5.42
CA PRO A 246 26.05 15.50 4.67
C PRO A 246 26.94 14.57 5.53
N ALA A 247 27.23 14.95 6.77
CA ALA A 247 28.03 14.14 7.68
C ALA A 247 27.25 12.92 8.20
N ILE A 248 25.98 13.12 8.56
CA ILE A 248 25.07 12.06 9.01
C ILE A 248 24.91 10.99 7.92
N LEU A 249 24.59 11.40 6.70
CA LEU A 249 24.33 10.48 5.59
C LEU A 249 25.58 9.73 5.12
N LEU A 250 26.76 10.33 5.20
CA LEU A 250 28.01 9.64 4.90
C LEU A 250 28.26 8.47 5.86
N ARG A 251 27.87 8.61 7.14
CA ARG A 251 27.95 7.55 8.14
C ARG A 251 26.85 6.50 7.98
N LEU A 252 25.61 6.92 7.72
CA LEU A 252 24.45 6.03 7.71
C LEU A 252 24.21 5.32 6.37
N ASN A 253 24.64 5.92 5.25
CA ASN A 253 24.48 5.39 3.90
C ASN A 253 25.76 5.66 3.06
N PRO A 254 26.88 4.99 3.38
CA PRO A 254 28.18 5.27 2.74
C PRO A 254 28.17 5.01 1.22
N GLU A 255 27.39 4.03 0.75
CA GLU A 255 27.25 3.71 -0.68
C GLU A 255 26.54 4.84 -1.46
N GLY A 256 25.79 5.71 -0.78
CA GLY A 256 25.12 6.86 -1.38
C GLY A 256 26.04 8.02 -1.77
N GLY A 257 27.33 7.93 -1.47
CA GLY A 257 28.35 8.95 -1.77
C GLY A 257 28.20 10.21 -0.92
N ARG A 258 28.95 11.27 -1.25
CA ARG A 258 28.82 12.55 -0.52
C ARG A 258 27.53 13.26 -0.92
N ALA A 259 26.72 13.65 0.07
CA ALA A 259 25.55 14.48 -0.19
C ALA A 259 25.97 15.84 -0.77
N ARG A 260 25.27 16.27 -1.80
CA ARG A 260 25.33 17.62 -2.37
C ARG A 260 23.94 18.21 -2.31
N ASP A 261 23.88 19.51 -2.09
CA ASP A 261 22.59 20.19 -2.08
C ASP A 261 21.94 20.10 -3.46
N LEU A 262 20.67 19.70 -3.46
CA LEU A 262 19.84 19.68 -4.66
C LEU A 262 18.73 20.70 -4.46
N PRO A 263 18.30 21.39 -5.53
CA PRO A 263 17.10 22.20 -5.47
C PRO A 263 15.91 21.37 -4.95
N ALA A 264 15.05 22.00 -4.16
CA ALA A 264 13.78 21.41 -3.75
C ALA A 264 13.04 20.88 -4.97
N ALA A 265 12.44 19.69 -4.84
CA ALA A 265 11.68 19.14 -5.95
C ALA A 265 10.36 19.90 -6.05
N PRO A 266 9.98 20.40 -7.23
CA PRO A 266 8.73 21.15 -7.37
C PRO A 266 7.53 20.25 -7.02
N ILE A 267 6.67 20.74 -6.12
CA ILE A 267 5.39 20.08 -5.81
C ILE A 267 4.35 20.56 -6.83
N ASP A 268 3.91 19.66 -7.70
CA ASP A 268 2.91 19.98 -8.72
C ASP A 268 1.48 19.87 -8.15
N ARG A 269 1.01 20.98 -7.57
CA ARG A 269 -0.34 21.06 -6.97
C ARG A 269 -1.47 20.82 -7.97
N ALA A 270 -1.29 21.20 -9.24
CA ALA A 270 -2.28 20.95 -10.28
C ALA A 270 -2.38 19.44 -10.57
N TRP A 271 -1.24 18.77 -10.69
CA TRP A 271 -1.18 17.33 -10.89
C TRP A 271 -1.76 16.58 -9.68
N ILE A 272 -1.39 16.96 -8.46
CA ILE A 272 -1.95 16.39 -7.22
C ILE A 272 -3.47 16.52 -7.26
N THR A 273 -4.01 17.72 -7.45
CA THR A 273 -5.47 17.97 -7.51
C THR A 273 -6.17 17.08 -8.55
N ALA A 274 -5.57 16.90 -9.72
CA ALA A 274 -6.09 16.03 -10.77
C ALA A 274 -6.09 14.55 -10.33
N ILE A 275 -5.04 14.09 -9.66
CA ILE A 275 -4.98 12.76 -9.05
C ILE A 275 -6.08 12.58 -7.99
N GLN A 276 -6.18 13.48 -7.01
CA GLN A 276 -7.18 13.37 -5.93
C GLN A 276 -8.61 13.35 -6.51
N SER A 277 -8.87 14.20 -7.51
CA SER A 277 -10.16 14.26 -8.20
C SER A 277 -10.46 12.98 -8.99
N SER A 278 -9.46 12.30 -9.56
CA SER A 278 -9.67 11.01 -10.24
C SER A 278 -10.08 9.89 -9.28
N LEU A 279 -9.61 9.98 -8.03
CA LEU A 279 -9.84 9.00 -6.97
C LEU A 279 -11.12 9.24 -6.17
N ASN A 280 -11.68 10.46 -6.21
CA ASN A 280 -12.82 10.85 -5.39
C ASN A 280 -14.10 10.09 -5.81
N PRO A 281 -14.64 9.20 -4.96
CA PRO A 281 -15.83 8.40 -5.29
C PRO A 281 -17.11 9.23 -5.36
N ASN A 282 -17.13 10.43 -4.77
CA ASN A 282 -18.30 11.32 -4.79
C ASN A 282 -18.43 12.10 -6.11
N LEU A 283 -17.42 12.03 -6.99
CA LEU A 283 -17.48 12.67 -8.31
C LEU A 283 -18.07 11.72 -9.36
N PHE A 284 -18.83 12.30 -10.29
CA PHE A 284 -19.37 11.55 -11.43
C PHE A 284 -18.26 10.86 -12.25
N PRO A 285 -18.52 9.68 -12.82
CA PRO A 285 -17.52 8.92 -13.59
C PRO A 285 -16.83 9.76 -14.69
N ALA A 286 -17.57 10.59 -15.41
CA ALA A 286 -17.03 11.47 -16.45
C ALA A 286 -16.06 12.53 -15.89
N ALA A 287 -16.33 13.08 -14.71
CA ALA A 287 -15.44 14.05 -14.06
C ALA A 287 -14.14 13.39 -13.59
N ARG A 288 -14.25 12.20 -12.98
CA ARG A 288 -13.08 11.39 -12.59
C ARG A 288 -12.20 11.04 -13.79
N LEU A 289 -12.81 10.69 -14.92
CA LEU A 289 -12.10 10.39 -16.16
C LEU A 289 -11.39 11.62 -16.74
N ARG A 290 -12.03 12.80 -16.74
CA ARG A 290 -11.37 14.05 -17.14
C ARG A 290 -10.17 14.35 -16.25
N ALA A 291 -10.32 14.22 -14.94
CA ALA A 291 -9.24 14.44 -13.98
C ALA A 291 -8.07 13.46 -14.19
N ALA A 292 -8.35 12.17 -14.40
CA ALA A 292 -7.32 11.17 -14.68
C ALA A 292 -6.55 11.48 -15.98
N ARG A 293 -7.24 11.92 -17.04
CA ARG A 293 -6.59 12.34 -18.29
C ARG A 293 -5.72 13.58 -18.10
N GLU A 294 -6.19 14.54 -17.31
CA GLU A 294 -5.42 15.75 -16.99
C GLU A 294 -4.17 15.42 -16.18
N ALA A 295 -4.25 14.53 -15.19
CA ALA A 295 -3.08 14.07 -14.44
C ALA A 295 -2.00 13.44 -15.34
N VAL A 296 -2.39 12.60 -16.30
CA VAL A 296 -1.44 12.04 -17.29
C VAL A 296 -0.83 13.15 -18.16
N SER A 297 -1.65 14.12 -18.58
CA SER A 297 -1.20 15.23 -19.43
C SER A 297 -0.22 16.15 -18.71
N LEU A 298 -0.54 16.58 -17.48
CA LEU A 298 0.32 17.36 -16.60
C LEU A 298 1.64 16.64 -16.32
N GLY A 299 1.58 15.35 -15.97
CA GLY A 299 2.77 14.54 -15.72
C GLY A 299 3.75 14.52 -16.89
N ARG A 300 3.25 14.56 -18.14
CA ARG A 300 4.07 14.70 -19.34
C ARG A 300 4.58 16.12 -19.53
N ARG A 301 3.69 17.12 -19.53
CA ARG A 301 4.02 18.52 -19.86
C ARG A 301 5.00 19.14 -18.87
N HIS A 302 4.87 18.81 -17.58
CA HIS A 302 5.70 19.37 -16.52
C HIS A 302 6.94 18.51 -16.21
N GLY A 303 7.16 17.42 -16.96
CA GLY A 303 8.36 16.59 -16.82
C GLY A 303 8.44 15.84 -15.48
N LEU A 304 7.29 15.46 -14.89
CA LEU A 304 7.25 14.76 -13.60
C LEU A 304 8.01 13.43 -13.64
N SER A 305 8.31 12.89 -12.46
CA SER A 305 9.08 11.66 -12.32
C SER A 305 8.42 10.47 -13.01
N ARG A 306 9.19 9.39 -13.18
CA ARG A 306 8.62 8.13 -13.70
C ARG A 306 7.59 7.53 -12.74
N VAL A 307 7.77 7.71 -11.42
CA VAL A 307 6.84 7.25 -10.38
C VAL A 307 5.49 7.95 -10.52
N GLU A 308 5.49 9.28 -10.54
CA GLU A 308 4.26 10.09 -10.67
C GLU A 308 3.53 9.81 -11.98
N ARG A 309 4.26 9.74 -13.10
CA ARG A 309 3.65 9.39 -14.41
C ARG A 309 3.09 7.97 -14.44
N GLY A 310 3.76 7.03 -13.76
CA GLY A 310 3.26 5.66 -13.58
C GLY A 310 1.96 5.64 -12.78
N TYR A 311 1.88 6.42 -11.70
CA TYR A 311 0.69 6.51 -10.85
C TYR A 311 -0.50 7.14 -11.58
N ALA A 312 -0.27 8.22 -12.33
CA ALA A 312 -1.29 8.83 -13.17
C ALA A 312 -1.84 7.85 -14.23
N ALA A 313 -0.97 7.11 -14.90
CA ALA A 313 -1.36 6.10 -15.89
C ALA A 313 -2.14 4.94 -15.24
N TYR A 314 -1.71 4.48 -14.06
CA TYR A 314 -2.40 3.43 -13.31
C TYR A 314 -3.81 3.86 -12.92
N ASN A 315 -3.98 5.07 -12.39
CA ASN A 315 -5.29 5.62 -12.04
C ASN A 315 -6.19 5.81 -13.26
N LEU A 316 -5.64 6.25 -14.39
CA LEU A 316 -6.39 6.33 -15.65
C LEU A 316 -6.90 4.94 -16.08
N GLY A 317 -6.08 3.90 -15.96
CA GLY A 317 -6.49 2.52 -16.23
C GLY A 317 -7.66 2.09 -15.35
N ARG A 318 -7.56 2.31 -14.04
CA ARG A 318 -8.62 1.97 -13.07
C ARG A 318 -9.95 2.68 -13.36
N VAL A 319 -9.91 3.97 -13.70
CA VAL A 319 -11.13 4.73 -14.02
C VAL A 319 -11.78 4.25 -15.33
N ARG A 320 -10.97 3.74 -16.28
CA ARG A 320 -11.46 3.23 -17.57
C ARG A 320 -11.94 1.79 -17.55
N ALA A 321 -11.50 0.97 -16.60
CA ALA A 321 -11.68 -0.48 -16.63
C ALA A 321 -13.14 -0.94 -16.89
N GLY A 322 -14.13 -0.26 -16.30
CA GLY A 322 -15.55 -0.59 -16.49
C GLY A 322 -16.23 0.06 -17.71
N GLN A 323 -15.55 0.91 -18.46
CA GLN A 323 -16.13 1.67 -19.59
C GLN A 323 -15.46 1.33 -20.93
N ASP A 324 -14.14 1.21 -20.92
CA ASP A 324 -13.31 0.96 -22.10
C ASP A 324 -12.13 0.06 -21.70
N PRO A 325 -12.34 -1.28 -21.75
CA PRO A 325 -11.33 -2.26 -21.33
C PRO A 325 -10.03 -2.13 -22.14
N ALA A 326 -10.11 -1.88 -23.45
CA ALA A 326 -8.94 -1.73 -24.32
C ALA A 326 -8.09 -0.50 -23.94
N ALA A 327 -8.75 0.65 -23.71
CA ALA A 327 -8.04 1.85 -23.28
C ALA A 327 -7.55 1.76 -21.82
N ALA A 328 -8.18 0.94 -20.98
CA ALA A 328 -7.70 0.63 -19.64
C ALA A 328 -6.40 -0.20 -19.69
N LEU A 329 -6.38 -1.29 -20.47
CA LEU A 329 -5.18 -2.10 -20.67
C LEU A 329 -4.01 -1.27 -21.21
N THR A 330 -4.27 -0.39 -22.19
CA THR A 330 -3.25 0.53 -22.72
C THR A 330 -2.65 1.42 -21.63
N ALA A 331 -3.48 1.93 -20.70
CA ALA A 331 -3.03 2.75 -19.59
C ALA A 331 -2.22 1.94 -18.57
N PHE A 332 -2.64 0.71 -18.24
CA PHE A 332 -1.88 -0.19 -17.36
C PHE A 332 -0.53 -0.59 -17.94
N LEU A 333 -0.46 -0.90 -19.24
CA LEU A 333 0.82 -1.15 -19.93
C LEU A 333 1.72 0.09 -19.88
N SER A 334 1.17 1.29 -20.00
CA SER A 334 1.92 2.53 -19.82
C SER A 334 2.44 2.70 -18.40
N ALA A 335 1.61 2.43 -17.38
CA ALA A 335 2.03 2.45 -15.98
C ALA A 335 3.19 1.48 -15.72
N ASN A 336 3.08 0.23 -16.22
CA ASN A 336 4.12 -0.78 -16.08
C ASN A 336 5.44 -0.34 -16.73
N ARG A 337 5.40 0.30 -17.91
CA ARG A 337 6.62 0.85 -18.55
C ARG A 337 7.26 1.96 -17.72
N HIS A 338 6.47 2.84 -17.12
CA HIS A 338 6.98 3.90 -16.26
C HIS A 338 7.65 3.35 -15.00
N TYR A 339 7.00 2.41 -14.32
CA TYR A 339 7.57 1.76 -13.14
C TYR A 339 8.78 0.89 -13.49
N ALA A 340 8.77 0.13 -14.58
CA ALA A 340 9.95 -0.63 -15.01
C ALA A 340 11.20 0.24 -15.25
N ALA A 341 11.02 1.53 -15.55
CA ALA A 341 12.09 2.50 -15.74
C ALA A 341 12.44 3.30 -14.45
N ALA A 342 11.93 2.90 -13.29
CA ALA A 342 12.10 3.59 -12.02
C ALA A 342 12.51 2.61 -10.90
N PRO A 343 13.63 2.84 -10.20
CA PRO A 343 14.04 1.98 -9.09
C PRO A 343 13.04 2.07 -7.93
N GLY A 344 12.87 0.97 -7.19
CA GLY A 344 12.03 0.93 -5.99
C GLY A 344 10.52 0.91 -6.28
N THR A 345 10.11 0.52 -7.48
CA THR A 345 8.70 0.44 -7.91
C THR A 345 8.22 -1.00 -8.15
N GLU A 346 8.93 -1.98 -7.58
CA GLU A 346 8.64 -3.41 -7.77
C GLU A 346 7.21 -3.73 -7.30
N LEU A 347 6.80 -3.20 -6.14
CA LEU A 347 5.45 -3.38 -5.62
C LEU A 347 4.39 -2.67 -6.49
N HIS A 348 4.67 -1.46 -6.98
CA HIS A 348 3.81 -0.77 -7.96
C HIS A 348 3.58 -1.62 -9.20
N ARG A 349 4.66 -2.25 -9.72
CA ARG A 349 4.56 -3.17 -10.85
C ARG A 349 3.72 -4.39 -10.50
N ALA A 350 3.87 -4.98 -9.32
CA ALA A 350 3.04 -6.11 -8.90
C ALA A 350 1.54 -5.74 -8.85
N HIS A 351 1.19 -4.53 -8.38
CA HIS A 351 -0.18 -4.02 -8.47
C HIS A 351 -0.66 -3.86 -9.92
N VAL A 352 0.13 -3.24 -10.78
CA VAL A 352 -0.22 -3.08 -12.21
C VAL A 352 -0.35 -4.44 -12.91
N ILE A 353 0.52 -5.39 -12.57
CA ILE A 353 0.50 -6.76 -13.09
C ILE A 353 -0.81 -7.46 -12.73
N SER A 354 -1.35 -7.27 -11.51
CA SER A 354 -2.66 -7.82 -11.17
C SER A 354 -3.75 -7.33 -12.14
N GLN A 355 -3.69 -6.06 -12.55
CA GLN A 355 -4.64 -5.50 -13.51
C GLN A 355 -4.39 -6.02 -14.93
N ILE A 356 -3.15 -6.19 -15.37
CA ILE A 356 -2.85 -6.73 -16.70
C ILE A 356 -3.25 -8.21 -16.78
N ALA A 357 -2.95 -8.99 -15.73
CA ALA A 357 -3.27 -10.41 -15.66
C ALA A 357 -4.79 -10.65 -15.66
N SER A 358 -5.61 -9.74 -15.12
CA SER A 358 -7.07 -9.89 -15.22
C SER A 358 -7.58 -9.86 -16.66
N PHE A 359 -6.92 -9.13 -17.57
CA PHE A 359 -7.26 -9.18 -19.00
C PHE A 359 -6.87 -10.50 -19.65
N ALA A 360 -5.70 -11.05 -19.30
CA ALA A 360 -5.27 -12.35 -19.80
C ALA A 360 -6.21 -13.48 -19.33
N LEU A 361 -6.62 -13.45 -18.05
CA LEU A 361 -7.64 -14.37 -17.53
C LEU A 361 -8.97 -14.22 -18.28
N ALA A 362 -9.42 -12.99 -18.52
CA ALA A 362 -10.66 -12.71 -19.25
C ALA A 362 -10.66 -13.18 -20.70
N SER A 363 -9.49 -13.24 -21.33
CA SER A 363 -9.34 -13.81 -22.68
C SER A 363 -9.10 -15.32 -22.69
N GLY A 364 -9.15 -16.00 -21.55
CA GLY A 364 -8.83 -17.43 -21.44
C GLY A 364 -7.32 -17.75 -21.58
N ASP A 365 -6.45 -16.74 -21.59
CA ASP A 365 -5.00 -16.93 -21.72
C ASP A 365 -4.37 -17.18 -20.34
N GLY A 366 -4.61 -18.39 -19.82
CA GLY A 366 -4.09 -18.85 -18.54
C GLY A 366 -2.55 -18.85 -18.49
N GLU A 367 -1.90 -19.21 -19.59
CA GLU A 367 -0.44 -19.30 -19.68
C GLU A 367 0.21 -17.91 -19.52
N THR A 368 -0.31 -16.88 -20.21
CA THR A 368 0.15 -15.50 -19.99
C THR A 368 -0.18 -14.99 -18.60
N ALA A 369 -1.38 -15.25 -18.08
CA ALA A 369 -1.75 -14.85 -16.73
C ALA A 369 -0.78 -15.43 -15.69
N ARG A 370 -0.45 -16.73 -15.79
CA ARG A 370 0.49 -17.43 -14.92
C ARG A 370 1.88 -16.81 -14.95
N ARG A 371 2.45 -16.61 -16.14
CA ARG A 371 3.78 -15.97 -16.31
C ARG A 371 3.84 -14.57 -15.69
N LEU A 372 2.74 -13.82 -15.76
CA LEU A 372 2.67 -12.47 -15.19
C LEU A 372 2.61 -12.49 -13.66
N VAL A 373 1.73 -13.30 -13.07
CA VAL A 373 1.47 -13.24 -11.62
C VAL A 373 2.56 -13.92 -10.79
N GLU A 374 3.27 -14.92 -11.30
CA GLU A 374 4.27 -15.66 -10.51
C GLU A 374 5.41 -14.80 -9.94
N PRO A 375 6.08 -13.94 -10.72
CA PRO A 375 7.04 -12.99 -10.17
C PRO A 375 6.39 -12.00 -9.19
N ALA A 376 5.17 -11.55 -9.49
CA ALA A 376 4.45 -10.57 -8.67
C ALA A 376 4.06 -11.14 -7.29
N ILE A 377 3.77 -12.45 -7.18
CA ILE A 377 3.52 -13.14 -5.90
C ILE A 377 4.73 -13.03 -4.97
N ARG A 378 5.94 -13.23 -5.50
CA ARG A 378 7.17 -13.11 -4.71
C ARG A 378 7.37 -11.68 -4.20
N ILE A 379 7.12 -10.69 -5.06
CA ILE A 379 7.19 -9.28 -4.69
C ILE A 379 6.16 -8.94 -3.61
N ALA A 380 4.89 -9.30 -3.80
CA ALA A 380 3.84 -9.03 -2.82
C ALA A 380 4.16 -9.65 -1.44
N ARG A 381 4.75 -10.86 -1.43
CA ARG A 381 5.23 -11.51 -0.21
C ARG A 381 6.40 -10.79 0.43
N ALA A 382 7.41 -10.40 -0.36
CA ALA A 382 8.60 -9.68 0.14
C ALA A 382 8.24 -8.32 0.78
N HIS A 383 7.30 -7.60 0.17
CA HIS A 383 6.73 -6.35 0.69
C HIS A 383 5.63 -6.55 1.75
N GLN A 384 5.33 -7.79 2.10
CA GLN A 384 4.29 -8.16 3.07
C GLN A 384 2.89 -7.60 2.77
N ASN A 385 2.52 -7.44 1.51
CA ASN A 385 1.19 -7.01 1.12
C ASN A 385 0.28 -8.23 0.92
N ALA A 386 -0.44 -8.65 1.98
CA ALA A 386 -1.28 -9.85 1.97
C ALA A 386 -2.50 -9.73 1.03
N ALA A 387 -3.13 -8.56 0.94
CA ALA A 387 -4.26 -8.33 0.05
C ALA A 387 -3.86 -8.53 -1.42
N LEU A 388 -2.71 -7.97 -1.82
CA LEU A 388 -2.14 -8.19 -3.15
C LEU A 388 -1.68 -9.64 -3.32
N LEU A 389 -1.00 -10.22 -2.32
CA LEU A 389 -0.53 -11.61 -2.34
C LEU A 389 -1.69 -12.59 -2.56
N ALA A 390 -2.77 -12.46 -1.77
CA ALA A 390 -3.96 -13.29 -1.90
C ALA A 390 -4.63 -13.09 -3.27
N THR A 391 -4.74 -11.84 -3.75
CA THR A 391 -5.27 -11.55 -5.10
C THR A 391 -4.47 -12.27 -6.18
N LEU A 392 -3.14 -12.17 -6.15
CA LEU A 392 -2.26 -12.78 -7.15
C LEU A 392 -2.24 -14.31 -7.07
N MET A 393 -2.31 -14.88 -5.85
CA MET A 393 -2.43 -16.33 -5.65
C MET A 393 -3.75 -16.87 -6.21
N LEU A 394 -4.86 -16.17 -5.96
CA LEU A 394 -6.17 -16.52 -6.53
C LEU A 394 -6.16 -16.41 -8.06
N MET A 395 -5.55 -15.36 -8.62
CA MET A 395 -5.37 -15.24 -10.08
C MET A 395 -4.52 -16.37 -10.66
N ARG A 396 -3.46 -16.80 -9.97
CA ARG A 396 -2.66 -17.98 -10.39
C ARG A 396 -3.48 -19.25 -10.32
N ALA A 397 -4.36 -19.40 -9.32
CA ALA A 397 -5.28 -20.54 -9.27
C ALA A 397 -6.22 -20.55 -10.48
N GLU A 398 -6.81 -19.42 -10.87
CA GLU A 398 -7.63 -19.36 -12.09
C GLU A 398 -6.85 -19.63 -13.38
N ALA A 399 -5.57 -19.23 -13.44
CA ALA A 399 -4.69 -19.54 -14.56
C ALA A 399 -4.37 -21.05 -14.66
N LEU A 400 -4.19 -21.72 -13.52
CA LEU A 400 -3.99 -23.17 -13.43
C LEU A 400 -5.25 -23.94 -13.88
N GLU A 401 -6.45 -23.48 -13.51
CA GLU A 401 -7.72 -24.04 -14.01
C GLU A 401 -7.78 -23.96 -15.55
N LEU A 402 -7.44 -22.81 -16.12
CA LEU A 402 -7.45 -22.60 -17.58
C LEU A 402 -6.42 -23.46 -18.34
N THR A 403 -5.42 -24.00 -17.63
CA THR A 403 -4.35 -24.83 -18.20
C THR A 403 -4.50 -26.32 -17.85
N GLY A 404 -5.60 -26.71 -17.18
CA GLY A 404 -5.91 -28.10 -16.83
C GLY A 404 -5.24 -28.61 -15.54
N GLU A 405 -4.61 -27.73 -14.76
CA GLU A 405 -3.89 -28.05 -13.52
C GLU A 405 -4.81 -27.93 -12.29
N GLU A 406 -5.99 -28.57 -12.34
CA GLU A 406 -7.09 -28.38 -11.36
C GLU A 406 -6.69 -28.67 -9.90
N ALA A 407 -5.92 -29.73 -9.66
CA ALA A 407 -5.49 -30.11 -8.32
C ALA A 407 -4.56 -29.05 -7.69
N GLU A 408 -3.63 -28.48 -8.47
CA GLU A 408 -2.78 -27.39 -8.01
C GLU A 408 -3.59 -26.10 -7.80
N ALA A 409 -4.55 -25.83 -8.68
CA ALA A 409 -5.46 -24.69 -8.54
C ALA A 409 -6.26 -24.75 -7.23
N ALA A 410 -6.86 -25.90 -6.91
CA ALA A 410 -7.62 -26.10 -5.68
C ALA A 410 -6.74 -25.93 -4.43
N ALA A 411 -5.54 -26.51 -4.42
CA ALA A 411 -4.60 -26.38 -3.32
C ALA A 411 -4.14 -24.93 -3.11
N LEU A 412 -3.80 -24.22 -4.19
CA LEU A 412 -3.37 -22.82 -4.13
C LEU A 412 -4.50 -21.88 -3.69
N ARG A 413 -5.73 -22.14 -4.14
CA ARG A 413 -6.92 -21.40 -3.72
C ARG A 413 -7.10 -21.52 -2.21
N LEU A 414 -7.02 -22.73 -1.64
CA LEU A 414 -7.07 -22.95 -0.20
C LEU A 414 -5.93 -22.23 0.55
N ASP A 415 -4.69 -22.32 0.05
CA ASP A 415 -3.53 -21.68 0.68
C ASP A 415 -3.65 -20.14 0.74
N SER A 416 -4.31 -19.54 -0.27
CA SER A 416 -4.53 -18.10 -0.36
C SER A 416 -5.50 -17.56 0.70
N LEU A 417 -6.46 -18.36 1.17
CA LEU A 417 -7.56 -17.89 2.02
C LEU A 417 -7.08 -17.38 3.38
N GLY A 418 -6.03 -17.99 3.95
CA GLY A 418 -5.44 -17.49 5.20
C GLY A 418 -4.81 -16.09 5.05
N TRP A 419 -4.19 -15.81 3.89
CA TRP A 419 -3.70 -14.47 3.55
C TRP A 419 -4.83 -13.51 3.20
N ALA A 420 -5.88 -14.01 2.54
CA ALA A 420 -7.07 -13.24 2.21
C ALA A 420 -7.78 -12.72 3.46
N ARG A 421 -7.85 -13.51 4.54
CA ARG A 421 -8.40 -13.06 5.83
C ARG A 421 -7.58 -11.95 6.46
N TYR A 422 -6.25 -11.99 6.33
CA TYR A 422 -5.39 -10.92 6.81
C TYR A 422 -5.53 -9.65 5.96
N GLY A 423 -5.56 -9.80 4.64
CA GLY A 423 -5.59 -8.68 3.69
C GLY A 423 -6.96 -8.03 3.47
N PHE A 424 -8.05 -8.79 3.53
CA PHE A 424 -9.43 -8.31 3.26
C PHE A 424 -10.31 -8.28 4.52
N GLY A 425 -9.87 -8.90 5.61
CA GLY A 425 -10.58 -8.91 6.89
C GLY A 425 -11.69 -9.96 6.95
N PRO A 426 -12.96 -9.57 7.20
CA PRO A 426 -14.03 -10.50 7.54
C PRO A 426 -14.33 -11.50 6.42
N ASP A 427 -14.76 -12.70 6.79
CA ASP A 427 -15.00 -13.83 5.89
C ASP A 427 -15.90 -13.47 4.68
N ARG A 428 -16.89 -12.59 4.86
CA ARG A 428 -17.73 -12.08 3.76
C ARG A 428 -16.92 -11.36 2.67
N ALA A 429 -15.96 -10.52 3.07
CA ALA A 429 -15.13 -9.75 2.14
C ALA A 429 -14.17 -10.68 1.38
N VAL A 430 -13.64 -11.69 2.08
CA VAL A 430 -12.85 -12.76 1.47
C VAL A 430 -13.65 -13.49 0.40
N ARG A 431 -14.87 -13.95 0.72
CA ARG A 431 -15.75 -14.65 -0.22
C ARG A 431 -16.11 -13.80 -1.43
N THR A 432 -16.48 -12.54 -1.23
CA THR A 432 -16.74 -11.61 -2.33
C THR A 432 -15.52 -11.51 -3.24
N ARG A 433 -14.32 -11.38 -2.68
CA ARG A 433 -13.10 -11.23 -3.45
C ARG A 433 -12.72 -12.48 -4.23
N VAL A 434 -12.88 -13.67 -3.63
CA VAL A 434 -12.70 -14.95 -4.30
C VAL A 434 -13.65 -15.07 -5.49
N ALA A 435 -14.93 -14.78 -5.29
CA ALA A 435 -15.93 -14.85 -6.34
C ALA A 435 -15.68 -13.83 -7.48
N GLU A 436 -15.21 -12.63 -7.15
CA GLU A 436 -14.79 -11.64 -8.16
C GLU A 436 -13.64 -12.15 -9.04
N ILE A 437 -12.64 -12.78 -8.43
CA ILE A 437 -11.46 -13.28 -9.16
C ILE A 437 -11.83 -14.51 -9.99
N GLN A 438 -12.65 -15.42 -9.47
CA GLN A 438 -13.18 -16.57 -10.21
C GLN A 438 -13.95 -16.14 -11.47
N ARG A 439 -14.73 -15.05 -11.38
CA ARG A 439 -15.46 -14.50 -12.54
C ARG A 439 -14.57 -13.82 -13.59
N LEU A 440 -13.25 -13.72 -13.37
CA LEU A 440 -12.35 -13.15 -14.37
C LEU A 440 -12.14 -14.08 -15.55
N ARG A 441 -12.21 -15.41 -15.39
CA ARG A 441 -12.04 -16.34 -16.51
C ARG A 441 -13.37 -16.59 -17.24
N PRO A 442 -13.33 -16.94 -18.54
CA PRO A 442 -14.50 -17.47 -19.23
C PRO A 442 -15.08 -18.67 -18.48
N PRO A 443 -16.41 -18.89 -18.54
CA PRO A 443 -16.98 -20.14 -18.06
C PRO A 443 -16.35 -21.32 -18.79
N ALA A 444 -16.27 -22.47 -18.13
CA ALA A 444 -15.86 -23.70 -18.81
C ALA A 444 -16.78 -23.92 -20.02
N PRO A 445 -16.24 -24.35 -21.18
CA PRO A 445 -17.07 -24.66 -22.33
C PRO A 445 -18.12 -25.69 -21.92
N ASP A 446 -19.37 -25.45 -22.30
CA ASP A 446 -20.46 -26.39 -22.01
C ASP A 446 -20.14 -27.69 -22.77
N PRO A 447 -20.03 -28.85 -22.09
CA PRO A 447 -19.82 -30.12 -22.76
C PRO A 447 -20.96 -30.50 -23.72
N GLN A 448 -22.11 -29.79 -23.67
CA GLN A 448 -23.22 -29.91 -24.60
C GLN A 448 -23.25 -28.85 -25.71
N ASP A 449 -22.27 -27.95 -25.78
CA ASP A 449 -22.18 -26.95 -26.85
C ASP A 449 -21.80 -27.64 -28.18
N PRO A 450 -22.59 -27.48 -29.26
CA PRO A 450 -22.33 -28.12 -30.55
C PRO A 450 -20.94 -27.83 -31.16
N GLU A 451 -20.31 -26.69 -30.84
CA GLU A 451 -18.92 -26.40 -31.28
C GLU A 451 -17.86 -27.24 -30.54
N THR A 452 -18.11 -27.62 -29.28
CA THR A 452 -17.22 -28.49 -28.50
C THR A 452 -17.31 -29.94 -29.00
N ILE A 453 -18.49 -30.35 -29.45
CA ILE A 453 -18.75 -31.69 -30.01
C ILE A 453 -18.07 -31.84 -31.39
N GLN A 454 -18.04 -30.80 -32.22
CA GLN A 454 -17.40 -30.86 -33.55
C GLN A 454 -15.87 -30.96 -33.53
N ASN A 455 -15.21 -30.58 -32.43
CA ASN A 455 -13.76 -30.74 -32.26
C ASN A 455 -13.38 -32.07 -31.59
N ALA A 456 -14.38 -32.89 -31.23
CA ALA A 456 -14.21 -34.22 -30.66
C ALA A 456 -14.76 -35.28 -31.62
N ASP A 457 -14.12 -35.44 -32.79
CA ASP A 457 -14.34 -36.61 -33.64
C ASP A 457 -12.99 -37.31 -33.93
N PRO A 458 -12.89 -38.64 -33.76
CA PRO A 458 -11.64 -39.36 -33.78
C PRO A 458 -11.20 -39.63 -35.22
N GLN A 459 -9.98 -39.20 -35.56
CA GLN A 459 -9.27 -39.82 -36.67
C GLN A 459 -8.71 -41.16 -36.22
N ASP A 460 -9.53 -42.20 -36.23
CA ASP A 460 -9.06 -43.53 -36.63
C ASP A 460 -10.24 -44.42 -37.03
N GLU A 461 -9.98 -45.39 -37.89
CA GLU A 461 -10.94 -46.35 -38.48
C GLU A 461 -11.71 -45.84 -39.71
N THR A 462 -11.00 -45.73 -40.83
CA THR A 462 -11.32 -46.54 -42.02
C THR A 462 -10.28 -46.31 -43.12
N ARG A 463 -9.26 -47.18 -43.17
CA ARG A 463 -8.56 -47.44 -44.44
C ARG A 463 -8.01 -48.86 -44.51
N THR A 464 -8.73 -49.65 -45.30
CA THR A 464 -8.21 -50.58 -46.31
C THR A 464 -7.39 -51.79 -45.87
N SER A 465 -8.01 -52.97 -45.99
CA SER A 465 -7.42 -54.07 -46.77
C SER A 465 -8.47 -55.12 -47.14
N ASP A 466 -9.04 -54.99 -48.33
CA ASP A 466 -9.53 -56.11 -49.13
C ASP A 466 -8.96 -55.90 -50.54
N GLN A 467 -7.96 -56.71 -50.93
CA GLN A 467 -7.84 -57.37 -52.23
C GLN A 467 -6.48 -58.09 -52.40
N ASN A 468 -6.61 -59.37 -52.78
CA ASN A 468 -5.65 -60.39 -53.25
C ASN A 468 -4.87 -61.22 -52.24
#